data_AF-A0A7C9D756-F1
#
_entry.id   AF-A0A7C9D756-F1
#
_cell.length_a   1.000
_cell.length_b   1.000
_cell.length_c   1.000
_cell.angle_alpha   90.00
_cell.angle_beta   90.00
_cell.angle_gamma   90.00
#
_symmetry.space_group_name_H-M   'P 1'
#
loop_
_entity.id
_entity.type
_entity.pdbx_description
1 polymer ?
#
loop_
_entity_poly.entity_id
_entity_poly.type
_entity_poly.pdbx_seq_one_letter_code
_entity_poly.pdbx_strand_id
1 'polypeptide(L)'
;LRIHAKENFPIDSLTFFQVHGELDTSFGRPSYFSAILRHIYPKISASLGLGLQYDRREKLRYTMLAKKAFPLSPKGLVSFNVKGRCNADQDFNKRDSKAAVEFTWSIFNFQKDQDVRFKVGYDIIDSEFMHLLHHHLGNPCFTAFQKGYKVCFYSLTPFGLWQVPYMQVRENNWTVNADAKGRWNVRYDL
;
A
#
# COMPACT_ATOMS: atom_id res chain seq x y z
N LEU A 1 -3.78 26.85 -2.95
CA LEU A 1 -4.02 26.01 -1.76
C LEU A 1 -4.90 24.83 -2.20
N ARG A 2 -4.70 23.62 -1.64
CA ARG A 2 -5.48 22.43 -2.01
C ARG A 2 -6.16 21.87 -0.77
N ILE A 3 -7.45 21.61 -0.87
CA ILE A 3 -8.25 21.00 0.19
C ILE A 3 -8.49 19.54 -0.18
N HIS A 4 -8.15 18.63 0.73
CA HIS A 4 -8.36 17.20 0.56
C HIS A 4 -9.45 16.73 1.51
N ALA A 5 -10.40 15.93 1.01
CA ALA A 5 -11.43 15.31 1.81
C ALA A 5 -11.50 13.83 1.49
N LYS A 6 -11.48 12.98 2.53
CA LYS A 6 -11.52 11.53 2.38
C LYS A 6 -12.46 10.93 3.40
N GLU A 7 -13.45 10.19 2.92
CA GLU A 7 -14.50 9.58 3.73
C GLU A 7 -14.61 8.09 3.45
N ASN A 8 -14.94 7.29 4.48
CA ASN A 8 -15.17 5.86 4.34
C ASN A 8 -16.61 5.54 4.76
N PHE A 9 -17.45 5.22 3.79
CA PHE A 9 -18.83 4.79 4.05
C PHE A 9 -18.85 3.27 4.25
N PRO A 10 -19.27 2.75 5.41
CA PRO A 10 -19.42 1.31 5.59
C PRO A 10 -20.61 0.81 4.77
N ILE A 11 -20.39 -0.21 3.94
CA ILE A 11 -21.47 -0.97 3.28
C ILE A 11 -21.89 -2.14 4.18
N ASP A 12 -20.89 -2.82 4.75
CA ASP A 12 -21.05 -3.85 5.75
C ASP A 12 -19.86 -3.79 6.74
N SER A 13 -19.73 -4.79 7.63
CA SER A 13 -18.68 -4.81 8.67
C SER A 13 -17.25 -4.96 8.12
N LEU A 14 -17.09 -5.44 6.89
CA LEU A 14 -15.80 -5.73 6.25
C LEU A 14 -15.61 -4.98 4.93
N THR A 15 -16.67 -4.38 4.38
CA THR A 15 -16.69 -3.67 3.10
C THR A 15 -16.95 -2.18 3.30
N PHE A 16 -16.07 -1.36 2.72
CA PHE A 16 -16.13 0.10 2.78
C PHE A 16 -16.10 0.70 1.39
N PHE A 17 -16.95 1.70 1.17
CA PHE A 17 -16.86 2.59 0.02
C PHE A 17 -16.08 3.85 0.40
N GLN A 18 -14.85 3.94 -0.08
CA GLN A 18 -13.95 5.04 0.20
C GLN A 18 -14.05 6.09 -0.91
N VAL A 19 -14.39 7.31 -0.55
CA VAL A 19 -14.45 8.46 -1.47
C VAL A 19 -13.36 9.45 -1.08
N HIS A 20 -12.63 9.95 -2.08
CA HIS A 20 -11.58 10.94 -1.89
C HIS A 20 -11.72 12.02 -2.96
N GLY A 21 -11.84 13.28 -2.54
CA GLY A 21 -11.84 14.45 -3.40
C GLY A 21 -10.70 15.41 -3.07
N GLU A 22 -10.22 16.12 -4.08
CA GLU A 22 -9.31 17.25 -3.96
C GLU A 22 -9.92 18.47 -4.64
N LEU A 23 -9.94 19.60 -3.94
CA LEU A 23 -10.36 20.89 -4.47
C LEU A 23 -9.15 21.81 -4.57
N ASP A 24 -8.89 22.33 -5.78
CA ASP A 24 -7.89 23.38 -5.96
C ASP A 24 -8.54 24.74 -5.74
N THR A 25 -8.18 25.40 -4.64
CA THR A 25 -8.78 26.69 -4.25
C THR A 25 -8.32 27.84 -5.15
N SER A 26 -7.25 27.66 -5.94
CA SER A 26 -6.80 28.68 -6.90
C SER A 26 -7.78 28.84 -8.06
N PHE A 27 -8.58 27.80 -8.36
CA PHE A 27 -9.58 27.83 -9.43
C PHE A 27 -11.02 27.58 -8.94
N GLY A 28 -11.21 27.27 -7.65
CA GLY A 28 -12.51 26.95 -7.06
C GLY A 28 -13.16 25.70 -7.67
N ARG A 29 -12.38 24.73 -8.15
CA ARG A 29 -12.88 23.56 -8.88
C ARG A 29 -12.24 22.25 -8.40
N PRO A 30 -12.97 21.12 -8.45
CA PRO A 30 -12.39 19.80 -8.18
C PRO A 30 -11.23 19.52 -9.12
N SER A 31 -10.11 19.06 -8.57
CA SER A 31 -8.91 18.69 -9.32
C SER A 31 -8.74 17.17 -9.40
N TYR A 32 -9.23 16.43 -8.40
CA TYR A 32 -9.14 14.98 -8.31
C TYR A 32 -10.38 14.40 -7.61
N PHE A 33 -10.83 13.25 -8.08
CA PHE A 33 -11.86 12.46 -7.43
C PHE A 33 -11.53 10.96 -7.54
N SER A 34 -11.76 10.20 -6.47
CA SER A 34 -11.61 8.75 -6.47
C SER A 34 -12.66 8.08 -5.61
N ALA A 35 -13.18 6.97 -6.09
CA ALA A 35 -14.16 6.14 -5.42
C ALA A 35 -13.66 4.69 -5.45
N ILE A 36 -13.46 4.08 -4.28
CA ILE A 36 -12.88 2.74 -4.14
C ILE A 36 -13.77 1.90 -3.23
N LEU A 37 -14.33 0.84 -3.78
CA LEU A 37 -14.92 -0.24 -3.00
C LEU A 37 -13.80 -1.11 -2.44
N ARG A 38 -13.73 -1.29 -1.13
CA ARG A 38 -12.69 -2.07 -0.46
C ARG A 38 -13.31 -3.12 0.45
N HIS A 39 -12.89 -4.37 0.29
CA HIS A 39 -13.25 -5.47 1.17
C HIS A 39 -12.03 -5.94 1.98
N ILE A 40 -12.24 -6.22 3.26
CA ILE A 40 -11.22 -6.69 4.21
C ILE A 40 -11.49 -8.15 4.55
N TYR A 41 -10.49 -9.00 4.38
CA TYR A 41 -10.51 -10.41 4.75
C TYR A 41 -9.66 -10.63 6.02
N PRO A 42 -10.23 -10.41 7.23
CA PRO A 42 -9.46 -10.43 8.48
C PRO A 42 -8.83 -11.80 8.75
N LYS A 43 -9.54 -12.90 8.42
CA LYS A 43 -9.07 -14.28 8.62
C LYS A 43 -7.73 -14.58 7.94
N ILE A 44 -7.47 -13.95 6.80
CA ILE A 44 -6.23 -14.12 6.02
C ILE A 44 -5.35 -12.87 6.00
N SER A 45 -5.69 -11.87 6.83
CA SER A 45 -4.99 -10.58 6.92
C SER A 45 -4.78 -9.92 5.56
N ALA A 46 -5.82 -9.93 4.72
CA ALA A 46 -5.76 -9.37 3.37
C ALA A 46 -6.85 -8.33 3.12
N SER A 47 -6.64 -7.47 2.12
CA SER A 47 -7.67 -6.53 1.65
C SER A 47 -7.60 -6.40 0.14
N LEU A 48 -8.74 -6.34 -0.51
CA LEU A 48 -8.88 -6.07 -1.93
C LEU A 48 -9.70 -4.79 -2.11
N GLY A 49 -9.32 -3.96 -3.08
CA GLY A 49 -10.07 -2.77 -3.45
C GLY A 49 -10.14 -2.60 -4.94
N LEU A 50 -11.29 -2.16 -5.43
CA LEU A 50 -11.57 -1.86 -6.82
C LEU A 50 -12.24 -0.49 -6.88
N GLY A 51 -11.83 0.34 -7.81
CA GLY A 51 -12.32 1.70 -7.86
C GLY A 51 -12.02 2.45 -9.14
N LEU A 52 -12.54 3.65 -9.16
CA LEU A 52 -12.35 4.62 -10.22
C LEU A 52 -11.59 5.83 -9.68
N GLN A 53 -10.79 6.42 -10.54
CA GLN A 53 -10.10 7.67 -10.28
C GLN A 53 -10.27 8.58 -11.49
N TYR A 54 -10.61 9.82 -11.24
CA TYR A 54 -10.74 10.89 -12.22
C TYR A 54 -9.76 12.00 -11.85
N ASP A 55 -8.95 12.42 -12.83
CA ASP A 55 -8.03 13.55 -12.71
C ASP A 55 -8.39 14.57 -13.79
N ARG A 56 -8.33 15.86 -13.48
CA ARG A 56 -8.63 16.92 -14.46
C ARG A 56 -7.65 16.94 -15.65
N ARG A 57 -6.43 16.43 -15.47
CA ARG A 57 -5.39 16.40 -16.53
C ARG A 57 -5.37 15.09 -17.34
N GLU A 58 -6.02 14.02 -16.87
CA GLU A 58 -6.05 12.72 -17.55
C GLU A 58 -7.34 11.93 -17.31
N LYS A 59 -7.75 11.18 -18.35
CA LYS A 59 -8.91 10.29 -18.47
C LYS A 59 -9.23 9.47 -17.21
N LEU A 60 -10.49 9.03 -17.11
CA LEU A 60 -10.95 8.05 -16.12
C LEU A 60 -9.99 6.86 -16.03
N ARG A 61 -9.63 6.45 -14.81
CA ARG A 61 -8.75 5.30 -14.55
C ARG A 61 -9.44 4.29 -13.64
N TYR A 62 -9.29 3.02 -13.98
CA TYR A 62 -9.65 1.89 -13.13
C TYR A 62 -8.48 1.56 -12.20
N THR A 63 -8.74 1.45 -10.90
CA THR A 63 -7.73 1.15 -9.89
C THR A 63 -8.08 -0.14 -9.17
N MET A 64 -7.14 -1.08 -9.13
CA MET A 64 -7.16 -2.26 -8.27
C MET A 64 -6.08 -2.13 -7.20
N LEU A 65 -6.43 -2.44 -5.95
CA LEU A 65 -5.54 -2.43 -4.79
C LEU A 65 -5.61 -3.78 -4.09
N ALA A 66 -4.47 -4.42 -3.86
CA ALA A 66 -4.39 -5.64 -3.09
C ALA A 66 -3.37 -5.45 -1.96
N LYS A 67 -3.67 -5.96 -0.76
CA LYS A 67 -2.74 -5.99 0.36
C LYS A 67 -2.86 -7.32 1.09
N LYS A 68 -1.73 -7.86 1.53
CA LYS A 68 -1.68 -9.02 2.43
C LYS A 68 -0.61 -8.82 3.48
N ALA A 69 -0.96 -9.01 4.74
CA ALA A 69 -0.06 -8.97 5.88
C ALA A 69 0.20 -10.39 6.39
N PHE A 70 1.46 -10.68 6.66
CA PHE A 70 1.94 -11.91 7.27
C PHE A 70 2.46 -11.55 8.67
N PRO A 71 1.71 -11.86 9.74
CA PRO A 71 2.18 -11.63 11.10
C PRO A 71 3.39 -12.53 11.36
N LEU A 72 4.50 -11.94 11.80
CA LEU A 72 5.74 -12.65 12.12
C LEU A 72 5.90 -12.88 13.63
N SER A 73 5.05 -12.23 14.45
CA SER A 73 5.00 -12.43 15.89
C SER A 73 3.59 -12.82 16.35
N PRO A 74 3.46 -13.60 17.44
CA PRO A 74 2.14 -14.02 17.96
C PRO A 74 1.20 -12.87 18.31
N LYS A 75 1.76 -11.71 18.69
CA LYS A 75 1.02 -10.48 19.02
C LYS A 75 0.76 -9.57 17.81
N GLY A 76 1.23 -9.93 16.61
CA GLY A 76 1.06 -9.12 15.39
C GLY A 76 1.87 -7.81 15.37
N LEU A 77 2.77 -7.61 16.35
CA LEU A 77 3.61 -6.41 16.46
C LEU A 77 4.63 -6.31 15.32
N VAL A 78 4.99 -7.45 14.76
CA VAL A 78 5.91 -7.54 13.63
C VAL A 78 5.16 -8.18 12.48
N SER A 79 5.17 -7.54 11.32
CA SER A 79 4.49 -8.03 10.12
C SER A 79 5.30 -7.77 8.86
N PHE A 80 5.26 -8.74 7.96
CA PHE A 80 5.67 -8.57 6.58
C PHE A 80 4.44 -8.30 5.72
N ASN A 81 4.44 -7.22 4.94
CA ASN A 81 3.28 -6.77 4.19
C ASN A 81 3.62 -6.71 2.70
N VAL A 82 2.76 -7.32 1.89
CA VAL A 82 2.81 -7.22 0.43
C VAL A 82 1.65 -6.33 -0.01
N LYS A 83 1.94 -5.36 -0.87
CA LYS A 83 0.96 -4.44 -1.43
C LYS A 83 1.11 -4.40 -2.94
N GLY A 84 -0.01 -4.36 -3.64
CA GLY A 84 -0.07 -4.19 -5.08
C GLY A 84 -1.11 -3.13 -5.43
N ARG A 85 -0.79 -2.33 -6.44
CA ARG A 85 -1.70 -1.40 -7.09
C ARG A 85 -1.57 -1.58 -8.59
N CYS A 86 -2.69 -1.61 -9.27
CA CYS A 86 -2.74 -1.62 -10.73
C CYS A 86 -3.73 -0.54 -11.17
N ASN A 87 -3.28 0.40 -11.98
CA ASN A 87 -4.12 1.40 -12.62
C ASN A 87 -4.18 1.09 -14.11
N ALA A 88 -5.39 1.02 -14.67
CA ALA A 88 -5.61 0.98 -16.11
C ALA A 88 -6.34 2.27 -16.53
N ASP A 89 -5.98 2.82 -17.67
CA ASP A 89 -6.76 3.89 -18.30
C ASP A 89 -8.09 3.36 -18.85
N GLN A 90 -8.97 4.29 -19.23
CA GLN A 90 -10.29 3.97 -19.76
C GLN A 90 -10.25 3.00 -20.95
N ASP A 91 -9.23 3.14 -21.80
CA ASP A 91 -9.07 2.37 -23.03
C ASP A 91 -8.23 1.10 -22.80
N PHE A 92 -7.79 0.82 -21.56
CA PHE A 92 -6.90 -0.29 -21.17
C PHE A 92 -5.57 -0.37 -21.94
N ASN A 93 -5.21 0.67 -22.66
CA ASN A 93 -3.98 0.76 -23.45
C ASN A 93 -2.76 1.00 -22.56
N LYS A 94 -2.94 1.67 -21.41
CA LYS A 94 -1.87 1.99 -20.47
C LYS A 94 -2.15 1.38 -19.11
N ARG A 95 -1.27 0.48 -18.69
CA ARG A 95 -1.31 -0.18 -17.38
C ARG A 95 -0.11 0.23 -16.53
N ASP A 96 -0.37 0.87 -15.41
CA ASP A 96 0.62 1.20 -14.37
C ASP A 96 0.46 0.22 -13.21
N SER A 97 1.41 -0.70 -13.05
CA SER A 97 1.45 -1.63 -11.94
C SER A 97 2.56 -1.24 -10.98
N LYS A 98 2.24 -1.18 -9.70
CA LYS A 98 3.18 -0.91 -8.61
C LYS A 98 3.01 -1.96 -7.55
N ALA A 99 4.12 -2.50 -7.06
CA ALA A 99 4.13 -3.38 -5.90
C ALA A 99 5.02 -2.78 -4.83
N ALA A 100 4.75 -3.13 -3.57
CA ALA A 100 5.61 -2.77 -2.47
C ALA A 100 5.64 -3.92 -1.46
N VAL A 101 6.82 -4.16 -0.90
CA VAL A 101 7.00 -5.07 0.22
C VAL A 101 7.48 -4.26 1.42
N GLU A 102 6.88 -4.48 2.58
CA GLU A 102 7.13 -3.67 3.78
C GLU A 102 7.28 -4.58 5.00
N PHE A 103 8.38 -4.41 5.72
CA PHE A 103 8.49 -4.89 7.09
C PHE A 103 7.99 -3.79 8.03
N THR A 104 7.06 -4.13 8.92
CA THR A 104 6.51 -3.20 9.92
C THR A 104 6.71 -3.77 11.31
N TRP A 105 7.25 -2.93 12.20
CA TRP A 105 7.40 -3.21 13.61
C TRP A 105 6.71 -2.12 14.42
N SER A 106 5.68 -2.50 15.17
CA SER A 106 4.93 -1.65 16.09
C SER A 106 5.36 -1.94 17.53
N ILE A 107 5.70 -0.90 18.27
CA ILE A 107 6.01 -0.94 19.70
C ILE A 107 4.94 -0.09 20.39
N PHE A 108 4.09 -0.74 21.17
CA PHE A 108 3.05 -0.08 21.95
C PHE A 108 3.60 0.32 23.33
N ASN A 109 3.15 1.46 23.85
CA ASN A 109 3.57 1.99 25.15
C ASN A 109 5.10 2.08 25.30
N PHE A 110 5.79 2.63 24.29
CA PHE A 110 7.24 2.88 24.38
C PHE A 110 7.56 3.84 25.54
N GLN A 111 6.72 4.87 25.70
CA GLN A 111 6.49 5.57 26.96
C GLN A 111 4.98 5.60 27.24
N LYS A 112 4.58 6.11 28.41
CA LYS A 112 3.16 6.21 28.77
C LYS A 112 2.39 6.98 27.69
N ASP A 113 1.35 6.35 27.14
CA ASP A 113 0.50 6.89 26.07
C ASP A 113 1.25 7.21 24.75
N GLN A 114 2.40 6.55 24.52
CA GLN A 114 3.18 6.72 23.30
C GLN A 114 3.36 5.41 22.53
N ASP A 115 2.91 5.42 21.28
CA ASP A 115 3.06 4.30 20.35
C ASP A 115 4.00 4.65 19.21
N VAL A 116 4.98 3.78 18.96
CA VAL A 116 5.98 3.94 17.91
C VAL A 116 5.85 2.84 16.88
N ARG A 117 5.96 3.20 15.60
CA ARG A 117 5.93 2.25 14.49
C ARG A 117 7.05 2.54 13.51
N PHE A 118 7.88 1.52 13.32
CA PHE A 118 8.93 1.50 12.32
C PHE A 118 8.47 0.72 11.11
N LYS A 119 8.76 1.24 9.94
CA LYS A 119 8.51 0.55 8.69
C LYS A 119 9.68 0.74 7.75
N VAL A 120 10.11 -0.35 7.14
CA VAL A 120 11.10 -0.37 6.07
C VAL A 120 10.47 -1.09 4.90
N GLY A 121 10.50 -0.49 3.72
CA GLY A 121 9.88 -1.05 2.54
C GLY A 121 10.66 -0.79 1.27
N TYR A 122 10.32 -1.55 0.24
CA TYR A 122 10.84 -1.40 -1.11
C TYR A 122 9.67 -1.23 -2.05
N ASP A 123 9.67 -0.13 -2.81
CA ASP A 123 8.77 0.02 -3.95
C ASP A 123 9.35 -0.73 -5.14
N ILE A 124 8.57 -1.63 -5.71
CA ILE A 124 8.87 -2.36 -6.95
C ILE A 124 8.02 -1.73 -8.05
N ILE A 125 8.70 -0.98 -8.93
CA ILE A 125 8.06 -0.29 -10.05
C ILE A 125 8.48 -1.02 -11.31
N ASP A 126 7.67 -2.00 -11.75
CA ASP A 126 7.81 -2.58 -13.09
C ASP A 126 6.51 -3.25 -13.58
N SER A 127 6.29 -3.20 -14.90
CA SER A 127 5.15 -3.80 -15.61
C SER A 127 5.22 -5.33 -15.69
N GLU A 128 6.40 -5.93 -15.56
CA GLU A 128 6.60 -7.39 -15.69
C GLU A 128 6.33 -8.20 -14.41
N PHE A 129 6.34 -7.58 -13.22
CA PHE A 129 6.24 -8.32 -11.94
C PHE A 129 4.88 -9.03 -11.74
N MET A 130 3.82 -8.53 -12.37
CA MET A 130 2.51 -9.18 -12.32
C MET A 130 2.52 -10.55 -13.03
N HIS A 131 3.38 -10.76 -14.03
CA HIS A 131 3.50 -12.05 -14.72
C HIS A 131 4.08 -13.14 -13.80
N LEU A 132 5.01 -12.78 -12.92
CA LEU A 132 5.60 -13.68 -11.91
C LEU A 132 4.62 -14.00 -10.77
N LEU A 133 3.80 -13.03 -10.34
CA LEU A 133 2.75 -13.27 -9.34
C LEU A 133 1.68 -14.23 -9.86
N HIS A 134 1.31 -14.13 -11.15
CA HIS A 134 0.35 -15.03 -11.78
C HIS A 134 0.87 -16.47 -11.87
N HIS A 135 2.18 -16.67 -12.10
CA HIS A 135 2.79 -17.99 -12.23
C HIS A 135 3.14 -18.67 -10.88
N HIS A 136 3.29 -17.89 -9.80
CA HIS A 136 3.69 -18.40 -8.49
C HIS A 136 2.58 -18.50 -7.44
N LEU A 137 1.41 -17.90 -7.67
CA LEU A 137 0.24 -18.11 -6.80
C LEU A 137 -0.43 -19.48 -7.01
N GLY A 138 0.02 -20.28 -7.98
CA GLY A 138 -0.45 -21.65 -8.25
C GLY A 138 0.52 -22.77 -7.86
N ASN A 139 1.67 -22.48 -7.20
CA ASN A 139 2.69 -23.49 -6.89
C ASN A 139 2.87 -23.75 -5.39
N PRO A 140 3.19 -25.00 -4.97
CA PRO A 140 3.16 -25.48 -3.58
C PRO A 140 4.23 -24.88 -2.65
N CYS A 141 4.94 -23.82 -3.05
CA CYS A 141 5.95 -23.18 -2.21
C CYS A 141 5.37 -22.46 -0.98
N PHE A 142 4.06 -22.20 -0.95
CA PHE A 142 3.39 -21.69 0.25
C PHE A 142 3.12 -22.76 1.32
N THR A 143 3.20 -24.06 0.98
CA THR A 143 2.90 -25.15 1.91
C THR A 143 4.08 -25.50 2.84
N ALA A 144 5.22 -24.80 2.74
CA ALA A 144 6.41 -25.06 3.58
C ALA A 144 6.57 -24.12 4.79
N PHE A 145 5.69 -23.13 4.99
CA PHE A 145 5.86 -22.11 6.05
C PHE A 145 5.45 -22.55 7.46
N GLN A 146 4.96 -23.79 7.63
CA GLN A 146 4.42 -24.26 8.91
C GLN A 146 5.46 -24.87 9.87
N LYS A 147 6.74 -25.01 9.48
CA LYS A 147 7.79 -25.54 10.35
C LYS A 147 9.11 -24.78 10.19
N GLY A 148 9.37 -23.86 11.12
CA GLY A 148 10.72 -23.47 11.56
C GLY A 148 11.63 -22.88 10.48
N TYR A 149 11.64 -21.54 10.41
CA TYR A 149 12.74 -20.70 9.90
C TYR A 149 13.44 -21.12 8.60
N LYS A 150 13.02 -20.52 7.48
CA LYS A 150 13.95 -20.08 6.41
C LYS A 150 13.26 -19.04 5.52
N VAL A 151 13.69 -17.78 5.66
CA VAL A 151 13.33 -16.72 4.71
C VAL A 151 14.27 -16.87 3.52
N CYS A 152 13.77 -17.47 2.43
CA CYS A 152 14.50 -17.50 1.17
C CYS A 152 14.31 -16.15 0.46
N PHE A 153 15.25 -15.24 0.66
CA PHE A 153 15.47 -14.14 -0.27
C PHE A 153 16.18 -14.73 -1.48
N TYR A 154 15.46 -14.92 -2.59
CA TYR A 154 16.16 -14.96 -3.87
C TYR A 154 16.84 -13.59 -4.01
N SER A 155 18.15 -13.61 -4.24
CA SER A 155 18.96 -12.45 -4.57
C SER A 155 18.33 -11.74 -5.78
N LEU A 156 17.50 -10.73 -5.52
CA LEU A 156 16.96 -9.86 -6.54
C LEU A 156 18.06 -8.86 -6.90
N THR A 157 18.93 -9.24 -7.82
CA THR A 157 19.61 -8.38 -8.82
C THR A 157 20.52 -9.27 -9.68
N PRO A 158 20.59 -9.11 -11.02
CA PRO A 158 20.53 -7.84 -11.74
C PRO A 158 19.59 -7.93 -12.97
N PHE A 159 18.30 -7.67 -12.77
CA PHE A 159 17.41 -7.32 -13.88
C PHE A 159 16.65 -6.08 -13.45
N GLY A 160 17.13 -4.90 -13.85
CA GLY A 160 16.36 -3.65 -14.06
C GLY A 160 15.35 -3.15 -13.02
N LEU A 161 15.17 -3.81 -11.87
CA LEU A 161 14.17 -3.49 -10.88
C LEU A 161 14.55 -2.17 -10.24
N TRP A 162 13.83 -1.11 -10.59
CA TRP A 162 13.90 0.16 -9.88
C TRP A 162 13.29 -0.02 -8.50
N GLN A 163 14.06 -0.60 -7.58
CA GLN A 163 13.71 -0.73 -6.18
C GLN A 163 14.09 0.56 -5.48
N VAL A 164 13.11 1.24 -4.88
CA VAL A 164 13.39 2.41 -4.06
C VAL A 164 13.13 2.03 -2.61
N PRO A 165 14.18 1.74 -1.82
CA PRO A 165 14.03 1.55 -0.40
C PRO A 165 13.52 2.85 0.23
N TYR A 166 12.61 2.70 1.19
CA TYR A 166 12.15 3.78 2.02
C TYR A 166 11.96 3.34 3.47
N MET A 167 12.03 4.31 4.36
CA MET A 167 11.81 4.15 5.78
C MET A 167 10.74 5.13 6.23
N GLN A 168 9.91 4.67 7.17
CA GLN A 168 8.92 5.47 7.84
C GLN A 168 8.98 5.23 9.34
N VAL A 169 8.97 6.32 10.09
CA VAL A 169 8.78 6.31 11.54
C VAL A 169 7.50 7.06 11.83
N ARG A 170 6.58 6.42 12.56
CA ARG A 170 5.39 7.07 13.07
C ARG A 170 5.41 7.02 14.59
N GLU A 171 5.20 8.16 15.20
CA GLU A 171 5.03 8.33 16.63
C GLU A 171 3.76 9.15 16.86
N ASN A 172 2.77 8.55 17.51
CA ASN A 172 1.47 9.17 17.72
C ASN A 172 0.87 9.71 16.39
N ASN A 173 0.73 11.03 16.29
CA ASN A 173 0.20 11.76 15.13
C ASN A 173 1.29 12.25 14.16
N TRP A 174 2.57 12.09 14.50
CA TRP A 174 3.69 12.46 13.64
C TRP A 174 4.14 11.28 12.79
N THR A 175 4.37 11.53 11.50
CA THR A 175 4.98 10.57 10.58
C THR A 175 6.13 11.22 9.83
N VAL A 176 7.30 10.59 9.88
CA VAL A 176 8.48 10.96 9.10
C VAL A 176 8.72 9.90 8.05
N ASN A 177 8.88 10.31 6.79
CA ASN A 177 9.22 9.43 5.68
C ASN A 177 10.54 9.85 5.05
N ALA A 178 11.38 8.90 4.68
CA ALA A 178 12.59 9.12 3.91
C ALA A 178 12.81 7.98 2.90
N ASP A 179 13.41 8.27 1.76
CA ASP A 179 13.78 7.26 0.77
C ASP A 179 15.27 7.32 0.37
N ALA A 180 15.73 6.26 -0.30
CA ALA A 180 17.11 6.16 -0.76
C ALA A 180 17.48 7.14 -1.90
N LYS A 181 16.52 7.91 -2.42
CA LYS A 181 16.75 9.00 -3.37
C LYS A 181 16.97 10.34 -2.65
N GLY A 182 17.01 10.34 -1.31
CA GLY A 182 17.20 11.53 -0.49
C GLY A 182 15.93 12.38 -0.33
N ARG A 183 14.77 11.88 -0.75
CA ARG A 183 13.50 12.59 -0.56
C ARG A 183 12.97 12.28 0.83
N TRP A 184 12.48 13.30 1.54
CA TRP A 184 11.89 13.15 2.85
C TRP A 184 10.69 14.08 3.04
N ASN A 185 9.80 13.72 3.95
CA ASN A 185 8.71 14.58 4.39
C ASN A 185 8.31 14.28 5.83
N VAL A 186 7.63 15.26 6.44
CA VAL A 186 7.02 15.15 7.76
C VAL A 186 5.54 15.44 7.62
N ARG A 187 4.71 14.62 8.27
CA ARG A 187 3.26 14.74 8.29
C ARG A 187 2.77 14.73 9.74
N TYR A 188 1.84 15.61 10.04
CA TYR A 188 1.08 15.61 11.29
C TYR A 188 -0.40 15.35 10.96
N ASP A 189 -0.98 14.31 11.55
CA ASP A 189 -2.40 14.02 11.43
C ASP A 189 -3.15 14.65 12.62
N LEU A 190 -4.02 15.63 12.34
CA LEU A 190 -4.84 16.35 13.33
C LEU A 190 -5.98 15.48 13.88
#